data_AF-A0A1F6ZQ13-F1
#
_entry.id   AF-A0A1F6ZQ13-F1
#
_cell.length_a   1.000
_cell.length_b   1.000
_cell.length_c   1.000
_cell.angle_alpha   90.00
_cell.angle_beta   90.00
_cell.angle_gamma   90.00
#
_symmetry.space_group_name_H-M   'P 1'
#
loop_
_entity.id
_entity.type
_entity.pdbx_description
1 polymer ?
#
loop_
_entity_poly.entity_id
_entity_poly.type
_entity_poly.pdbx_seq_one_letter_code
_entity_poly.pdbx_strand_id
1 'polypeptide(L)'
;MKKSLELELHPDKSRIIFLSRGIDFVGFRNFWRYKLVRKRNIRRMLKTIERYKKGEISKEKTLEIFQGWQAYAKWANTHESRKKLSSEINPPSLSERIKNRDFLNQS
;
A
#
# COMPACT_ATOMS: atom_id res chain seq x y z
N MET A 1 -3.40 -41.44 11.59
CA MET A 1 -2.11 -40.72 11.59
C MET A 1 -2.22 -39.48 12.48
N LYS A 2 -1.65 -39.54 13.69
CA LYS A 2 -1.32 -38.39 14.56
C LYS A 2 0.14 -38.63 14.94
N LYS A 3 1.08 -37.87 14.38
CA LYS A 3 2.49 -37.85 14.82
C LYS A 3 2.85 -36.38 15.01
N SER A 4 2.89 -36.00 16.27
CA SER A 4 2.43 -34.74 16.83
C SER A 4 3.51 -33.67 16.85
N LEU A 5 3.32 -32.60 16.09
CA LEU A 5 3.83 -31.30 16.52
C LEU A 5 3.05 -30.91 17.77
N GLU A 6 3.76 -30.61 18.87
CA GLU A 6 3.20 -30.00 20.09
C GLU A 6 2.85 -28.52 19.82
N LEU A 7 2.03 -28.28 18.80
CA LEU A 7 1.60 -26.96 18.39
C LEU A 7 0.08 -26.90 18.44
N GLU A 8 -0.43 -26.01 19.28
CA GLU A 8 -1.83 -25.67 19.32
C GLU A 8 -2.11 -24.49 18.39
N LEU A 9 -3.24 -24.54 17.69
CA LEU A 9 -3.71 -23.42 16.89
C LEU A 9 -4.21 -22.32 17.80
N HIS A 10 -3.72 -21.10 17.60
CA HIS A 10 -4.20 -19.95 18.34
C HIS A 10 -5.70 -19.70 18.05
N PRO A 11 -6.58 -19.61 19.06
CA PRO A 11 -8.03 -19.60 18.89
C PRO A 11 -8.51 -18.42 18.02
N ASP A 12 -7.94 -17.23 18.20
CA ASP A 12 -8.37 -16.06 17.42
C ASP A 12 -7.69 -15.91 16.05
N LYS A 13 -6.54 -16.52 15.83
CA LYS A 13 -5.75 -16.36 14.59
C LYS A 13 -6.07 -17.44 13.56
N SER A 14 -6.71 -18.53 14.01
CA SER A 14 -7.15 -19.65 13.19
C SER A 14 -8.69 -19.65 13.11
N ARG A 15 -9.23 -19.05 12.04
CA ARG A 15 -10.68 -18.90 11.86
C ARG A 15 -11.11 -19.19 10.43
N ILE A 16 -12.30 -19.76 10.27
CA ILE A 16 -12.95 -19.90 8.96
C ILE A 16 -13.59 -18.56 8.62
N ILE A 17 -13.22 -17.99 7.47
CA ILE A 17 -13.70 -16.70 7.00
C ILE A 17 -14.33 -16.84 5.62
N PHE A 18 -15.47 -16.20 5.42
CA PHE A 18 -16.10 -16.10 4.11
C PHE A 18 -15.16 -15.42 3.12
N LEU A 19 -15.00 -16.01 1.94
CA LEU A 19 -14.16 -15.48 0.85
C LEU A 19 -14.51 -14.03 0.47
N SER A 20 -15.79 -13.65 0.61
CA SER A 20 -16.28 -12.29 0.35
C SER A 20 -15.65 -11.23 1.25
N ARG A 21 -15.20 -11.59 2.45
CA ARG A 21 -14.53 -10.66 3.38
C ARG A 21 -13.03 -10.45 3.05
N GLY A 22 -12.48 -11.33 2.21
CA GLY A 22 -11.07 -11.38 1.89
C GLY A 22 -10.22 -11.97 3.01
N ILE A 23 -9.14 -12.63 2.63
CA ILE A 23 -8.19 -13.29 3.53
C ILE A 23 -6.99 -12.40 3.78
N ASP A 24 -6.73 -12.18 5.05
CA ASP A 24 -5.65 -11.34 5.53
C ASP A 24 -4.31 -12.10 5.51
N PHE A 25 -3.46 -11.89 4.49
CA PHE A 25 -2.20 -12.63 4.33
C PHE A 25 -1.05 -11.75 3.81
N VAL A 26 0.14 -11.88 4.42
CA VAL A 26 1.41 -11.19 4.06
C VAL A 26 1.25 -9.68 3.79
N GLY A 27 0.43 -9.01 4.62
CA GLY A 27 0.20 -7.56 4.53
C GLY A 27 -0.81 -7.11 3.46
N PHE A 28 -1.42 -8.06 2.76
CA PHE A 28 -2.54 -7.83 1.85
C PHE A 28 -3.87 -8.30 2.46
N ARG A 29 -4.96 -7.81 1.89
CA ARG A 29 -6.28 -8.43 1.96
C ARG A 29 -6.57 -9.04 0.59
N ASN A 30 -6.62 -10.36 0.54
CA ASN A 30 -6.69 -11.15 -0.68
C ASN A 30 -8.13 -11.58 -0.92
N PHE A 31 -8.68 -11.22 -2.07
CA PHE A 31 -9.97 -11.68 -2.55
C PHE A 31 -9.76 -12.70 -3.66
N TRP A 32 -10.83 -13.39 -4.04
CA TRP A 32 -10.83 -14.36 -5.14
C TRP A 32 -10.21 -13.79 -6.44
N ARG A 33 -10.52 -12.53 -6.81
CA ARG A 33 -10.08 -11.94 -8.09
C ARG A 33 -9.02 -10.85 -7.98
N TYR A 34 -8.76 -10.33 -6.78
CA TYR A 34 -7.93 -9.15 -6.60
C TYR A 34 -7.30 -9.08 -5.21
N LYS A 35 -6.27 -8.25 -5.06
CA LYS A 35 -5.56 -8.07 -3.79
C LYS A 35 -5.52 -6.60 -3.43
N LEU A 36 -5.75 -6.26 -2.17
CA LEU A 36 -5.63 -4.90 -1.65
C LEU A 36 -4.48 -4.81 -0.65
N VAL A 37 -3.71 -3.72 -0.69
CA VAL A 37 -2.75 -3.42 0.39
C VAL A 37 -3.53 -3.01 1.64
N ARG A 38 -3.15 -3.55 2.81
CA ARG A 38 -3.79 -3.17 4.07
C ARG A 38 -3.64 -1.67 4.34
N LYS A 39 -4.71 -1.03 4.85
CA LYS A 39 -4.69 0.38 5.28
C LYS A 39 -3.51 0.70 6.21
N ARG A 40 -3.10 -0.23 7.08
CA ARG A 40 -1.94 -0.04 7.97
C ARG A 40 -0.61 0.16 7.21
N ASN A 41 -0.42 -0.53 6.08
CA ASN A 41 0.78 -0.40 5.25
C ASN A 41 0.79 0.94 4.52
N ILE A 42 -0.36 1.38 4.00
CA ILE A 42 -0.51 2.71 3.40
C ILE A 42 -0.24 3.81 4.44
N ARG A 43 -0.81 3.69 5.65
CA ARG A 43 -0.58 4.62 6.76
C ARG A 43 0.89 4.74 7.16
N ARG A 44 1.64 3.64 7.16
CA ARG A 44 3.09 3.67 7.42
C ARG A 44 3.83 4.50 6.37
N MET A 45 3.50 4.31 5.09
CA MET A 45 4.10 5.09 4.00
C MET A 45 3.75 6.58 4.12
N LEU A 46 2.49 6.91 4.42
CA LEU A 46 2.05 8.29 4.66
C LEU A 46 2.83 8.95 5.81
N LYS A 47 3.06 8.22 6.92
CA LYS A 47 3.85 8.72 8.05
C LYS A 47 5.29 9.02 7.64
N THR A 48 5.91 8.19 6.79
CA THR A 48 7.24 8.49 6.25
C THR A 48 7.23 9.78 5.42
N ILE A 49 6.23 9.97 4.56
CA ILE A 49 6.09 11.22 3.77
C ILE A 49 5.90 12.43 4.70
N GLU A 50 5.14 12.30 5.79
CA GLU A 50 4.98 13.37 6.77
C GLU A 50 6.31 13.74 7.43
N ARG A 51 7.12 12.76 7.81
CA ARG A 51 8.47 12.99 8.36
C ARG A 51 9.39 13.69 7.37
N TYR A 52 9.29 13.32 6.08
CA TYR A 52 10.00 14.02 5.01
C TYR A 52 9.59 15.49 4.91
N LYS A 53 8.28 15.77 4.92
CA LYS A 53 7.75 17.14 4.89
C LYS A 53 8.17 17.97 6.10
N LYS A 54 8.41 17.33 7.25
CA LYS A 54 8.96 17.96 8.47
C LYS A 54 10.49 18.15 8.45
N GLY A 55 11.18 17.65 7.42
CA GLY A 55 12.64 17.70 7.33
C GLY A 55 13.37 16.68 8.21
N GLU A 56 12.66 15.72 8.82
CA GLU A 56 13.25 14.71 9.71
C GLU A 56 14.02 13.61 8.94
N ILE A 57 13.72 13.44 7.65
CA ILE A 57 14.38 12.49 6.76
C ILE A 57 14.65 13.17 5.42
N SER A 58 15.74 12.79 4.75
CA SER A 58 16.09 13.35 3.46
C SER A 58 15.15 12.88 2.34
N LYS A 59 15.18 13.61 1.21
CA LYS A 59 14.41 13.23 0.01
C LYS A 59 14.88 11.89 -0.53
N GLU A 60 16.19 11.67 -0.57
CA GLU A 60 16.83 10.45 -1.08
C GLU A 60 16.37 9.24 -0.26
N LYS A 61 16.38 9.37 1.08
CA LYS A 61 15.93 8.28 1.95
C LYS A 61 14.45 7.99 1.78
N THR A 62 13.65 9.03 1.59
CA THR A 62 12.21 8.89 1.33
C THR A 62 11.94 8.17 0.02
N LEU A 63 12.69 8.49 -1.03
CA LEU A 63 12.60 7.84 -2.34
C LEU A 63 13.00 6.38 -2.28
N GLU A 64 14.09 6.03 -1.58
CA GLU A 64 14.53 4.65 -1.37
C GLU A 64 13.42 3.82 -0.70
N ILE A 65 12.86 4.31 0.42
CA ILE A 65 11.75 3.65 1.13
C ILE A 65 10.53 3.50 0.22
N PHE A 66 10.20 4.55 -0.53
CA PHE A 66 9.05 4.55 -1.43
C PHE A 66 9.22 3.56 -2.59
N GLN A 67 10.41 3.42 -3.17
CA GLN A 67 10.68 2.46 -4.23
C GLN A 67 10.47 1.01 -3.75
N GLY A 68 11.00 0.67 -2.57
CA GLY A 68 10.75 -0.64 -1.96
C GLY A 68 9.26 -0.89 -1.69
N TRP A 69 8.56 0.12 -1.15
CA TRP A 69 7.11 0.04 -0.94
C TRP A 69 6.33 -0.09 -2.25
N GLN A 70 6.74 0.63 -3.31
CA GLN A 70 6.13 0.56 -4.64
C GLN A 70 6.25 -0.83 -5.26
N ALA A 71 7.44 -1.46 -5.18
CA ALA A 71 7.68 -2.80 -5.68
C ALA A 71 6.78 -3.82 -4.97
N TYR A 72 6.63 -3.71 -3.65
CA TYR A 72 5.69 -4.52 -2.86
C TYR A 72 4.23 -4.26 -3.25
N ALA A 73 3.81 -2.99 -3.33
CA ALA A 73 2.43 -2.61 -3.61
C ALA A 73 1.97 -2.97 -5.04
N LYS A 74 2.91 -3.08 -6.00
CA LYS A 74 2.65 -3.49 -7.39
C LYS A 74 1.95 -4.85 -7.49
N TRP A 75 2.14 -5.72 -6.51
CA TRP A 75 1.50 -7.04 -6.45
C TRP A 75 0.03 -7.03 -6.04
N ALA A 76 -0.55 -5.84 -5.85
CA ALA A 76 -1.93 -5.60 -5.47
C ALA A 76 -2.56 -4.47 -6.30
N ASN A 77 -3.89 -4.41 -6.30
CA ASN A 77 -4.70 -3.41 -6.98
C ASN A 77 -4.53 -2.05 -6.28
N THR A 78 -3.45 -1.35 -6.59
CA THR A 78 -3.02 -0.13 -5.89
C THR A 78 -2.69 1.03 -6.82
N HIS A 79 -3.02 0.95 -8.11
CA HIS A 79 -2.65 1.94 -9.12
C HIS A 79 -2.88 3.40 -8.65
N GLU A 80 -4.11 3.72 -8.26
CA GLU A 80 -4.49 5.05 -7.77
C GLU A 80 -3.78 5.45 -6.48
N SER A 81 -3.64 4.51 -5.54
CA SER A 81 -2.96 4.77 -4.26
C SER A 81 -1.47 5.07 -4.45
N ARG A 82 -0.80 4.34 -5.34
CA ARG A 82 0.62 4.57 -5.66
C ARG A 82 0.82 5.91 -6.38
N LYS A 83 -0.07 6.25 -7.33
CA LYS A 83 -0.02 7.53 -8.06
C LYS A 83 -0.17 8.71 -7.10
N LYS A 84 -1.16 8.66 -6.20
CA LYS A 84 -1.36 9.68 -5.17
C LYS A 84 -0.15 9.84 -4.25
N LEU A 85 0.42 8.75 -3.75
CA LEU A 85 1.61 8.81 -2.90
C LEU A 85 2.83 9.35 -3.64
N SER A 86 2.99 9.01 -4.92
CA SER A 86 4.07 9.54 -5.75
C SER A 86 3.99 11.06 -5.90
N SER A 87 2.79 11.61 -6.13
CA SER A 87 2.58 13.06 -6.22
C SER A 87 2.81 13.81 -4.91
N GLU A 88 2.71 13.13 -3.76
CA GLU A 88 3.00 13.73 -2.46
C GLU A 88 4.51 13.85 -2.18
N ILE A 89 5.32 12.97 -2.78
CA ILE A 89 6.78 12.95 -2.65
C ILE A 89 7.42 13.85 -3.69
N ASN A 90 6.94 13.80 -4.93
CA ASN A 90 7.37 14.65 -6.02
C ASN A 90 6.15 15.33 -6.65
N PRO A 91 5.72 16.49 -6.13
CA PRO A 91 4.57 17.18 -6.69
C PRO A 91 4.84 17.57 -8.14
N PRO A 92 3.87 17.34 -9.05
CA PRO A 92 4.01 17.78 -10.44
C PRO A 92 4.19 19.29 -10.49
N SER A 93 5.01 19.72 -11.43
CA SER A 93 5.25 21.13 -11.72
C SER A 93 3.95 21.85 -12.10
N LEU A 94 3.93 23.17 -11.97
CA LEU A 94 2.74 23.98 -12.25
C LEU A 94 2.21 23.74 -13.69
N SER A 95 3.11 23.58 -14.65
CA SER A 95 2.80 23.30 -16.05
C SER A 95 2.16 21.92 -16.27
N GLU A 96 2.63 20.90 -15.57
CA GLU A 96 2.03 19.55 -15.61
C GLU A 96 0.65 19.51 -14.96
N ARG A 97 0.43 20.31 -13.91
CA ARG A 97 -0.89 20.40 -13.26
C ARG A 97 -1.95 20.98 -14.18
N ILE A 98 -1.61 22.01 -14.96
CA ILE A 98 -2.53 22.64 -15.92
C ILE A 98 -2.93 21.65 -17.02
N LYS A 99 -1.95 20.97 -17.66
CA LYS A 99 -2.22 19.96 -18.69
C LYS A 99 -3.14 18.82 -18.22
N ASN A 100 -2.95 18.33 -16.99
CA ASN A 100 -3.80 17.28 -16.43
C ASN A 100 -5.23 17.76 -16.16
N ARG A 101 -5.41 19.05 -15.84
CA ARG A 101 -6.74 19.65 -15.63
C ARG A 101 -7.49 19.78 -16.95
N ASP A 102 -6.81 20.23 -18.00
CA ASP A 102 -7.41 20.42 -19.33
C ASP A 102 -7.83 19.08 -19.95
N PHE A 103 -7.06 18.01 -19.73
CA PHE A 103 -7.40 16.65 -20.18
C PHE A 103 -8.65 16.09 -19.48
N LEU A 104 -8.80 16.32 -18.17
CA LEU A 104 -9.95 15.83 -17.40
C LEU A 104 -11.26 16.57 -17.71
N ASN A 105 -11.18 17.82 -18.20
CA ASN A 105 -12.35 18.61 -18.57
C ASN A 105 -12.86 18.34 -19.99
N GLN A 106 -12.14 17.53 -20.78
CA GLN A 106 -12.53 17.11 -22.14
C GLN A 106 -13.08 15.68 -22.21
N SER A 107 -13.19 14.99 -21.06
CA SER A 107 -13.59 13.58 -20.94
C SER A 107 -15.02 13.41 -20.40
#